data_AF-A0A242M9P2-F1
#
_entry.id   AF-A0A242M9P2-F1
#
_cell.length_a   1.000
_cell.length_b   1.000
_cell.length_c   1.000
_cell.angle_alpha   90.00
_cell.angle_beta   90.00
_cell.angle_gamma   90.00
#
_symmetry.space_group_name_H-M   'P 1'
#
loop_
_entity.id
_entity.type
_entity.pdbx_description
1 polymer ?
#
loop_
_entity_poly.entity_id
_entity_poly.type
_entity_poly.pdbx_seq_one_letter_code
_entity_poly.pdbx_strand_id
1 'polypeptide(L)'
;MAVLARAMELKGSESGAVESGAGLLPWRLRRTFDYMEANLGEPITLNDIAEHAGLSRMHFAAQFKRATGLSPHSFLMLKRLEMAKAMLLDEALPIVQIALSVGFHSQAHFTSVFRKSTGTTPARWQKQVARRLSEMAG
;
A
#
# COMPACT_ATOMS: atom_id res chain seq x y z
N MET A 1 -3.90 -6.10 14.49
CA MET A 1 -3.22 -6.60 13.28
C MET A 1 -3.68 -8.04 12.99
N ALA A 2 -4.91 -8.25 12.50
CA ALA A 2 -5.54 -9.59 12.47
C ALA A 2 -6.16 -10.00 11.12
N VAL A 3 -5.86 -9.31 10.01
CA VAL A 3 -6.54 -9.59 8.72
C VAL A 3 -5.72 -10.51 7.79
N LEU A 4 -4.43 -10.76 8.07
CA LEU A 4 -3.55 -11.52 7.16
C LEU A 4 -3.47 -13.04 7.44
N ALA A 5 -4.06 -13.54 8.53
CA ALA A 5 -3.82 -14.90 9.00
C ALA A 5 -4.59 -16.01 8.25
N ARG A 6 -5.54 -15.70 7.36
CA ARG A 6 -6.41 -16.74 6.77
C ARG A 6 -5.96 -17.27 5.40
N ALA A 7 -4.93 -16.70 4.79
CA ALA A 7 -4.56 -17.03 3.40
C ALA A 7 -3.47 -18.09 3.23
N MET A 8 -2.68 -18.44 4.27
CA MET A 8 -1.39 -19.13 4.06
C MET A 8 -1.41 -20.67 4.07
N GLU A 9 -2.55 -21.36 3.97
CA GLU A 9 -2.61 -22.82 4.21
C GLU A 9 -2.94 -23.74 3.02
N LEU A 10 -2.78 -23.29 1.76
CA LEU A 10 -3.02 -24.18 0.61
C LEU A 10 -1.76 -24.40 -0.24
N LYS A 11 -1.21 -25.60 -0.07
CA LYS A 11 -0.12 -26.22 -0.83
C LYS A 11 -0.69 -26.76 -2.15
N GLY A 12 -0.02 -26.49 -3.28
CA GLY A 12 0.01 -27.41 -4.43
C GLY A 12 -0.67 -26.99 -5.74
N SER A 13 0.17 -26.96 -6.77
CA SER A 13 -0.05 -27.28 -8.19
C SER A 13 -0.57 -26.22 -9.17
N GLU A 14 0.08 -26.24 -10.33
CA GLU A 14 0.07 -25.28 -11.42
C GLU A 14 -0.94 -25.59 -12.53
N SER A 15 -1.29 -24.52 -13.25
CA SER A 15 -1.82 -24.46 -14.63
C SER A 15 -3.27 -24.88 -14.90
N GLY A 16 -4.01 -23.97 -15.56
CA GLY A 16 -5.21 -24.30 -16.32
C GLY A 16 -6.53 -23.78 -15.74
N ALA A 17 -6.79 -22.49 -15.88
CA ALA A 17 -8.10 -21.90 -16.15
C ALA A 17 -9.38 -22.58 -15.56
N VAL A 18 -9.60 -22.51 -14.24
CA VAL A 18 -10.96 -22.47 -13.64
C VAL A 18 -10.91 -21.74 -12.28
N GLU A 19 -10.86 -20.40 -12.28
CA GLU A 19 -10.85 -19.58 -11.05
C GLU A 19 -12.19 -18.86 -10.85
N SER A 20 -13.30 -19.60 -10.97
CA SER A 20 -14.65 -19.08 -10.76
C SER A 20 -15.09 -19.32 -9.32
N GLY A 21 -14.57 -18.53 -8.37
CA GLY A 21 -15.13 -18.49 -7.01
C GLY A 21 -14.34 -17.71 -5.97
N ALA A 22 -13.01 -17.91 -5.90
CA ALA A 22 -12.25 -17.59 -4.69
C ALA A 22 -11.07 -16.61 -4.91
N GLY A 23 -11.32 -15.36 -5.34
CA GLY A 23 -10.30 -14.29 -5.31
C GLY A 23 -8.97 -14.64 -6.01
N LEU A 24 -7.88 -13.92 -5.72
CA LEU A 24 -6.55 -14.39 -6.13
C LEU A 24 -6.10 -15.54 -5.22
N LEU A 25 -5.45 -16.53 -5.81
CA LEU A 25 -4.71 -17.56 -5.07
C LEU A 25 -3.73 -16.93 -4.06
N PRO A 26 -3.57 -17.52 -2.85
CA PRO A 26 -2.75 -16.93 -1.80
C PRO A 26 -1.30 -16.62 -2.17
N TRP A 27 -0.65 -17.50 -2.92
CA TRP A 27 0.73 -17.29 -3.36
C TRP A 27 0.84 -16.12 -4.35
N ARG A 28 -0.18 -15.89 -5.21
CA ARG A 28 -0.24 -14.73 -6.10
C ARG A 28 -0.46 -13.45 -5.32
N LEU A 29 -1.31 -13.46 -4.29
CA LEU A 29 -1.48 -12.32 -3.39
C LEU A 29 -0.18 -12.00 -2.67
N ARG A 30 0.50 -13.01 -2.12
CA ARG A 30 1.77 -12.80 -1.43
C ARG A 30 2.80 -12.16 -2.34
N ARG A 31 2.99 -12.71 -3.54
CA ARG A 31 3.87 -12.16 -4.56
C ARG A 31 3.51 -10.74 -4.97
N THR A 32 2.21 -10.46 -5.10
CA THR A 32 1.70 -9.10 -5.39
C THR A 32 2.06 -8.12 -4.28
N PHE A 33 1.87 -8.51 -3.02
CA PHE A 33 2.20 -7.67 -1.87
C PHE A 33 3.70 -7.43 -1.76
N ASP A 34 4.52 -8.48 -1.90
CA ASP A 34 5.98 -8.36 -1.87
C ASP A 34 6.48 -7.41 -2.97
N TYR A 35 5.91 -7.53 -4.18
CA TYR A 35 6.23 -6.61 -5.28
C TYR A 35 5.80 -5.17 -4.98
N MET A 36 4.58 -4.94 -4.50
CA MET A 36 4.12 -3.58 -4.18
C MET A 36 4.96 -2.95 -3.06
N GLU A 37 5.25 -3.70 -1.99
CA GLU A 37 6.01 -3.21 -0.83
C GLU A 37 7.46 -2.88 -1.19
N ALA A 38 8.10 -3.70 -2.03
CA ALA A 38 9.45 -3.43 -2.52
C ALA A 38 9.54 -2.21 -3.45
N ASN A 39 8.42 -1.76 -4.03
CA ASN A 39 8.38 -0.72 -5.06
C ASN A 39 7.49 0.48 -4.67
N LEU A 40 7.25 0.73 -3.38
CA LEU A 40 6.35 1.82 -2.94
C LEU A 40 6.82 3.22 -3.37
N GLY A 41 8.14 3.42 -3.47
CA GLY A 41 8.76 4.67 -3.91
C GLY A 41 8.76 4.87 -5.43
N GLU A 42 8.51 3.81 -6.19
CA GLU A 42 8.59 3.83 -7.65
C GLU A 42 7.22 4.10 -8.29
N PRO A 43 7.17 4.67 -9.51
CA PRO A 43 5.94 4.86 -10.26
C PRO A 43 5.43 3.52 -10.83
N ILE A 44 4.94 2.62 -9.96
CA ILE A 44 4.33 1.35 -10.39
C ILE A 44 2.90 1.53 -10.88
N THR A 45 2.57 0.88 -12.00
CA THR A 45 1.24 0.89 -12.60
C THR A 45 0.47 -0.38 -12.28
N LEU A 46 -0.85 -0.34 -12.48
CA LEU A 46 -1.69 -1.54 -12.40
C LEU A 46 -1.24 -2.63 -13.38
N ASN A 47 -0.65 -2.25 -14.53
CA ASN A 47 -0.15 -3.20 -15.51
C ASN A 47 1.02 -3.99 -14.95
N ASP A 48 2.00 -3.31 -14.39
CA ASP A 48 3.23 -3.92 -13.87
C ASP A 48 2.90 -4.95 -12.78
N ILE A 49 1.96 -4.58 -11.90
CA ILE A 49 1.49 -5.46 -10.82
C ILE A 49 0.77 -6.69 -11.39
N ALA A 50 -0.10 -6.50 -12.38
CA ALA A 50 -0.87 -7.59 -12.99
C ALA A 50 0.03 -8.57 -13.75
N GLU A 51 1.01 -8.06 -14.50
CA GLU A 51 2.02 -8.84 -15.20
C GLU A 51 2.88 -9.64 -14.22
N HIS A 52 3.30 -9.01 -13.11
CA HIS A 52 4.04 -9.69 -12.06
C HIS A 52 3.22 -10.81 -11.37
N ALA A 53 1.89 -10.65 -11.33
CA ALA A 53 0.95 -11.67 -10.85
C ALA A 53 0.57 -12.70 -11.93
N GLY A 54 1.05 -12.58 -13.17
CA GLY A 54 0.75 -13.47 -14.29
C GLY A 54 -0.72 -13.43 -14.72
N LEU A 55 -1.35 -12.24 -14.70
CA LEU A 55 -2.76 -12.03 -15.04
C LEU A 55 -2.92 -10.80 -15.94
N SER A 56 -4.02 -10.75 -16.69
CA SER A 56 -4.43 -9.51 -17.34
C SER A 56 -4.87 -8.47 -16.31
N ARG A 57 -4.70 -7.18 -16.62
CA ARG A 57 -5.07 -6.05 -15.74
C ARG A 57 -6.47 -6.15 -15.16
N MET A 58 -7.47 -6.42 -16.01
CA MET A 58 -8.88 -6.48 -15.60
C MET A 58 -9.14 -7.66 -14.67
N HIS A 59 -8.61 -8.84 -15.02
CA HIS A 59 -8.76 -10.03 -14.20
C HIS A 59 -8.09 -9.84 -12.84
N PHE A 60 -6.85 -9.34 -12.83
CA PHE A 60 -6.11 -9.03 -11.62
C PHE A 60 -6.88 -8.07 -10.71
N ALA A 61 -7.36 -6.93 -11.22
CA ALA A 61 -8.08 -5.94 -10.42
C ALA A 61 -9.35 -6.52 -9.78
N ALA A 62 -10.11 -7.34 -10.52
CA ALA A 62 -11.32 -7.98 -10.01
C ALA A 62 -11.01 -8.99 -8.91
N GLN A 63 -10.05 -9.90 -9.14
CA GLN A 63 -9.67 -10.91 -8.16
C GLN A 63 -8.99 -10.29 -6.93
N PHE A 64 -8.21 -9.21 -7.11
CA PHE A 64 -7.53 -8.51 -6.01
C PHE A 64 -8.53 -7.84 -5.10
N LYS A 65 -9.53 -7.17 -5.69
CA LYS A 65 -10.62 -6.56 -4.92
C LYS A 65 -11.46 -7.60 -4.21
N ARG A 66 -11.74 -8.74 -4.85
CA ARG A 66 -12.45 -9.86 -4.20
C ARG A 66 -11.67 -10.42 -3.01
N ALA A 67 -10.35 -10.55 -3.14
CA ALA A 67 -9.49 -11.10 -2.09
C ALA A 67 -9.22 -10.13 -0.93
N THR A 68 -9.05 -8.84 -1.21
CA THR A 68 -8.59 -7.84 -0.23
C THR A 68 -9.67 -6.85 0.22
N GLY A 69 -10.81 -6.80 -0.48
CA GLY A 69 -11.83 -5.76 -0.33
C GLY A 69 -11.45 -4.41 -0.95
N LEU A 70 -10.21 -4.24 -1.42
CA LEU A 70 -9.67 -2.97 -1.91
C LEU A 70 -9.28 -3.06 -3.38
N SER A 71 -9.38 -1.94 -4.11
CA SER A 71 -8.74 -1.88 -5.43
C SER A 71 -7.20 -1.91 -5.26
N PRO A 72 -6.44 -2.42 -6.26
CA PRO A 72 -4.98 -2.40 -6.19
C PRO A 72 -4.40 -1.01 -5.95
N HIS A 73 -4.95 0.02 -6.60
CA HIS A 73 -4.53 1.41 -6.39
C HIS A 73 -4.82 1.88 -4.96
N SER A 74 -6.00 1.57 -4.41
CA SER A 74 -6.34 1.93 -3.03
C SER A 74 -5.41 1.26 -2.02
N PHE A 75 -5.05 0.00 -2.24
CA PHE A 75 -4.10 -0.72 -1.41
C PHE A 75 -2.69 -0.10 -1.49
N LEU A 76 -2.21 0.20 -2.70
CA LEU A 76 -0.93 0.88 -2.90
C LEU A 76 -0.89 2.24 -2.19
N MET A 77 -1.95 3.04 -2.31
CA MET A 77 -2.04 4.32 -1.61
C MET A 77 -2.02 4.16 -0.09
N LEU A 78 -2.71 3.14 0.45
CA LEU A 78 -2.67 2.84 1.88
C LEU A 78 -1.23 2.54 2.34
N LYS A 79 -0.52 1.69 1.60
CA LYS A 79 0.87 1.32 1.90
C LYS A 79 1.84 2.50 1.82
N ARG A 80 1.71 3.35 0.79
CA ARG A 80 2.49 4.59 0.68
C ARG A 80 2.24 5.55 1.84
N LEU A 81 0.99 5.66 2.29
CA LEU A 81 0.65 6.49 3.45
C LEU A 81 1.15 5.91 4.77
N GLU A 82 1.16 4.58 4.93
CA GLU A 82 1.79 3.90 6.07
C GLU A 82 3.29 4.20 6.12
N MET A 83 4.00 4.06 5.00
CA MET A 83 5.42 4.40 4.89
C MET A 83 5.67 5.89 5.16
N ALA A 84 4.84 6.77 4.59
CA ALA A 84 4.95 8.21 4.83
C ALA A 84 4.79 8.58 6.31
N LYS A 85 3.85 7.95 7.03
CA LYS A 85 3.69 8.18 8.47
C LYS A 85 4.92 7.77 9.26
N ALA A 86 5.57 6.67 8.89
CA ALA A 86 6.81 6.24 9.53
C ALA A 86 7.94 7.25 9.28
N MET A 87 8.09 7.74 8.05
CA MET A 87 9.09 8.76 7.70
C MET A 87 8.81 10.11 8.38
N LEU A 88 7.55 10.48 8.55
CA LEU A 88 7.15 11.72 9.22
C LEU A 88 7.52 11.76 10.71
N LEU A 89 7.92 10.64 11.32
CA LEU A 89 8.42 10.63 12.69
C LEU A 89 9.79 11.30 12.82
N ASP A 90 10.54 11.41 11.71
CA ASP A 90 11.77 12.19 11.65
C ASP A 90 11.45 13.64 11.27
N GLU A 91 11.56 14.56 12.23
CA GLU A 91 11.31 15.99 12.04
C GLU A 91 12.32 16.70 11.14
N ALA A 92 13.49 16.10 10.92
CA ALA A 92 14.51 16.67 10.03
C ALA A 92 14.20 16.44 8.55
N LEU A 93 13.35 15.45 8.21
CA LEU A 93 13.02 15.13 6.82
C LEU A 93 12.03 16.13 6.21
N PRO A 94 12.38 16.81 5.10
CA PRO A 94 11.46 17.69 4.40
C PRO A 94 10.26 16.92 3.84
N ILE A 95 9.05 17.48 4.01
CA ILE A 95 7.79 16.87 3.52
C ILE A 95 7.83 16.57 2.01
N VAL A 96 8.52 17.41 1.22
CA VAL A 96 8.72 17.17 -0.21
C VAL A 96 9.53 15.91 -0.48
N GLN A 97 10.59 15.65 0.31
CA GLN A 97 11.39 14.44 0.16
C GLN A 97 10.58 13.20 0.53
N ILE A 98 9.82 13.26 1.64
CA ILE A 98 8.92 12.17 2.02
C ILE A 98 7.91 11.87 0.90
N ALA A 99 7.31 12.89 0.30
CA ALA A 99 6.37 12.71 -0.81
C ALA A 99 7.02 11.97 -1.99
N LEU A 100 8.23 12.36 -2.38
CA LEU A 100 8.95 11.73 -3.49
C LEU A 100 9.37 10.29 -3.13
N SER A 101 9.89 10.06 -1.93
CA SER A 101 10.32 8.73 -1.46
C SER A 101 9.20 7.72 -1.34
N VAL A 102 7.96 8.17 -1.13
CA VAL A 102 6.77 7.30 -1.09
C VAL A 102 6.00 7.29 -2.42
N GLY A 103 6.64 7.73 -3.51
CA GLY A 103 6.15 7.56 -4.88
C GLY A 103 5.11 8.58 -5.35
N PHE A 104 5.01 9.74 -4.71
CA PHE A 104 4.20 10.85 -5.20
C PHE A 104 5.02 11.79 -6.08
N HIS A 105 4.45 12.20 -7.22
CA HIS A 105 5.08 13.13 -8.15
C HIS A 105 5.23 14.57 -7.62
N SER A 106 4.48 14.93 -6.57
CA SER A 106 4.56 16.26 -5.96
C SER A 106 4.08 16.28 -4.52
N GLN A 107 4.60 17.23 -3.73
CA GLN A 107 4.16 17.48 -2.36
C GLN A 107 2.68 17.89 -2.28
N ALA A 108 2.17 18.64 -3.27
CA ALA A 108 0.78 19.09 -3.28
C ALA A 108 -0.20 17.92 -3.43
N HIS A 109 0.11 16.98 -4.33
CA HIS A 109 -0.67 15.76 -4.49
C HIS A 109 -0.62 14.90 -3.23
N PHE A 110 0.59 14.67 -2.69
CA PHE A 110 0.77 13.94 -1.43
C PHE A 110 -0.04 14.55 -0.28
N THR A 111 0.07 15.87 -0.06
CA THR A 111 -0.65 16.57 1.01
C THR A 111 -2.16 16.40 0.88
N SER A 112 -2.70 16.45 -0.34
CA SER A 112 -4.13 16.28 -0.59
C SER A 112 -4.61 14.87 -0.27
N VAL A 113 -3.87 13.85 -0.72
CA VAL A 113 -4.18 12.44 -0.46
C VAL A 113 -4.02 12.10 1.02
N PHE A 114 -2.93 12.56 1.65
CA PHE A 114 -2.68 12.36 3.08
C PHE A 114 -3.79 12.99 3.93
N ARG A 115 -4.20 14.23 3.63
CA ARG A 115 -5.30 14.88 4.34
C ARG A 115 -6.62 14.17 4.15
N LYS A 116 -6.94 13.70 2.95
CA LYS A 116 -8.14 12.90 2.70
C LYS A 116 -8.16 11.62 3.52
N SER A 117 -7.00 10.99 3.73
CA SER A 117 -6.90 9.72 4.47
C SER A 117 -6.80 9.90 6.00
N THR A 118 -6.18 10.98 6.48
CA THR A 118 -5.85 11.16 7.92
C THR A 118 -6.63 12.28 8.59
N GLY A 119 -7.36 13.10 7.83
CA GLY A 119 -8.09 14.26 8.33
C GLY A 119 -7.24 15.52 8.53
N THR A 120 -5.92 15.47 8.34
CA THR A 120 -5.01 16.61 8.57
C THR A 120 -3.83 16.63 7.58
N THR A 121 -3.11 17.74 7.47
CA THR A 121 -1.94 17.82 6.58
C THR A 121 -0.73 17.07 7.17
N PRO A 122 0.21 16.59 6.34
CA PRO A 122 1.42 15.88 6.83
C PRO A 122 2.19 16.65 7.90
N ALA A 123 2.45 17.95 7.66
CA ALA A 123 3.18 18.80 8.60
C ALA A 123 2.44 18.99 9.94
N ARG A 124 1.10 19.11 9.90
CA ARG A 124 0.30 19.21 11.13
C ARG A 124 0.23 17.86 11.86
N TRP A 125 0.14 16.76 11.12
CA TRP A 125 0.18 15.41 11.67
C TRP A 125 1.49 15.16 12.41
N GLN A 126 2.63 15.46 11.79
CA GLN A 126 3.96 15.33 12.38
C GLN A 126 4.07 16.08 13.71
N LYS A 127 3.71 17.38 13.73
CA LYS A 127 3.72 18.19 14.97
C LYS A 127 2.83 17.60 16.08
N GLN A 128 1.67 17.06 15.72
CA GLN A 128 0.76 16.44 16.69
C GLN A 128 1.34 15.15 17.28
N VAL A 129 2.03 14.35 16.47
CA VAL A 129 2.67 13.12 16.92
C VAL A 129 3.89 13.44 17.80
N ALA A 130 4.76 14.34 17.37
CA ALA A 130 5.91 14.80 18.16
C ALA A 130 5.49 15.29 19.55
N ARG A 131 4.45 16.13 19.61
CA ARG A 131 3.91 16.63 20.89
C ARG A 131 3.42 15.50 21.79
N ARG A 132 2.67 14.54 21.25
CA ARG A 132 2.18 13.37 22.02
C ARG A 132 3.32 12.51 22.53
N LEU A 133 4.37 12.31 21.73
CA LEU A 133 5.54 11.54 22.14
C LEU A 133 6.30 12.25 23.28
N SER A 134 6.44 13.58 23.22
CA SER A 134 7.04 14.33 24.34
C SER A 134 6.20 14.29 25.62
N GLU A 135 4.87 14.29 25.53
CA GLU A 135 3.96 14.20 26.68
C GLU A 135 3.97 12.80 27.34
N MET A 136 4.27 11.74 26.59
CA MET A 136 4.34 10.37 27.10
C MET A 136 5.71 10.01 27.71
N ALA A 137 6.76 10.75 27.36
CA ALA A 137 8.13 10.50 27.80
C ALA A 137 8.53 11.28 29.07
N GLY A 138 7.72 12.25 29.49
CA GLY A 138 7.87 13.00 30.74
C GLY A 138 6.97 12.47 31.83
#